data_AF-A0A067FWY5-F1
#
_entry.id   AF-A0A067FWY5-F1
#
_cell.length_a   1.000
_cell.length_b   1.000
_cell.length_c   1.000
_cell.angle_alpha   90.00
_cell.angle_beta   90.00
_cell.angle_gamma   90.00
#
_symmetry.space_group_name_H-M   'P 1'
#
loop_
_entity.id
_entity.type
_entity.pdbx_description
1 polymer ?
#
loop_
_entity_poly.entity_id
_entity_poly.type
_entity_poly.pdbx_seq_one_letter_code
_entity_poly.pdbx_strand_id
1 'polypeptide(L)' 'MGIPCDDIVLVQLGSTPTEPSVVTVNCPDKNGLGCDLCRIILEFGLFIVRG' A
#
# COMPACT_ATOMS: atom_id res chain seq x y z
N MET A 1 -11.71 -23.92 4.30
CA MET A 1 -12.13 -23.47 2.96
C MET A 1 -11.88 -21.96 2.95
N GLY A 2 -10.81 -21.54 2.26
CA GLY A 2 -10.21 -20.21 2.42
C GLY A 2 -11.05 -19.10 1.78
N ILE A 3 -11.02 -17.92 2.39
CA ILE A 3 -11.58 -16.69 1.85
C ILE A 3 -10.97 -16.39 0.47
N PRO A 4 -11.77 -16.34 -0.61
CA PRO A 4 -11.32 -15.79 -1.87
C PRO A 4 -11.46 -14.26 -1.77
N CYS A 5 -10.51 -13.61 -1.10
CA CYS A 5 -10.39 -12.16 -1.21
C CYS A 5 -9.34 -11.88 -2.27
N ASP A 6 -9.79 -11.63 -3.50
CA ASP A 6 -8.93 -11.08 -4.57
C ASP A 6 -8.52 -9.64 -4.25
N ASP A 7 -9.31 -8.92 -3.45
CA ASP A 7 -9.01 -7.57 -2.98
C ASP A 7 -8.49 -7.61 -1.54
N ILE A 8 -7.18 -7.65 -1.36
CA ILE A 8 -6.52 -7.63 -0.05
C ILE A 8 -5.58 -6.44 0.00
N VAL A 9 -5.86 -5.53 0.93
CA VAL A 9 -4.88 -4.54 1.38
C VAL A 9 -4.29 -5.05 2.69
N LEU A 10 -2.99 -5.34 2.67
CA LEU A 10 -2.23 -5.68 3.86
C LEU A 10 -1.34 -4.51 4.24
N VAL A 11 -1.48 -4.03 5.47
CA VAL A 11 -0.60 -3.00 6.03
C VAL A 11 0.27 -3.63 7.10
N GLN A 12 1.57 -3.65 6.85
CA GLN A 12 2.59 -4.05 7.81
C GLN A 12 3.26 -2.79 8.34
N LEU A 13 3.01 -2.47 9.61
CA LEU A 13 3.63 -1.33 10.26
C LEU A 13 5.09 -1.65 10.57
N GLY A 14 5.97 -0.65 10.37
CA GLY A 14 7.34 -0.73 10.87
C GLY A 14 7.35 -0.91 12.38
N SER A 15 8.25 -1.74 12.91
CA SER A 15 8.36 -2.00 14.34
C SER A 15 8.96 -0.82 15.10
N THR A 16 9.60 0.11 14.37
CA THR A 16 10.22 1.32 14.92
C THR A 16 9.87 2.55 14.09
N PRO A 17 9.98 3.78 14.65
CA PRO A 17 9.64 5.01 13.92
C PRO A 17 10.50 5.27 12.67
N THR A 18 11.67 4.66 12.59
CA THR A 18 12.61 4.77 11.47
C THR A 18 12.37 3.70 10.40
N GLU A 19 11.55 2.70 10.69
CA GLU A 19 11.26 1.62 9.77
C GLU A 19 10.04 1.96 8.91
N PRO A 20 10.12 1.81 7.58
CA PRO A 20 8.99 2.08 6.71
C PRO A 20 7.86 1.08 6.93
N SER A 21 6.62 1.53 6.77
CA SER A 21 5.48 0.62 6.68
C SER A 21 5.38 0.06 5.25
N VAL A 22 5.00 -1.20 5.14
CA VAL A 22 4.79 -1.88 3.86
C VAL A 22 3.29 -2.02 3.62
N VAL A 23 2.81 -1.47 2.51
CA VAL A 23 1.42 -1.60 2.07
C VAL A 23 1.40 -2.49 0.84
N THR A 24 0.88 -3.69 0.99
CA THR A 24 0.68 -4.63 -0.12
C THR A 24 -0.76 -4.53 -0.58
N VAL A 25 -0.95 -4.19 -1.85
CA VAL A 25 -2.27 -4.06 -2.46
C VAL A 25 -2.42 -5.14 -3.52
N ASN A 26 -3.33 -6.08 -3.28
CA ASN A 26 -3.85 -6.96 -4.30
C ASN A 26 -5.18 -6.40 -4.78
N CYS A 27 -5.33 -6.26 -6.09
CA CYS A 27 -6.52 -5.68 -6.73
C CYS A 27 -6.62 -6.25 -8.16
N PRO A 28 -7.82 -6.52 -8.70
CA PRO A 28 -7.98 -6.78 -10.12
C PRO A 28 -7.52 -5.55 -10.92
N ASP A 29 -6.94 -5.79 -12.09
CA ASP A 29 -6.26 -4.75 -12.87
C ASP A 29 -7.09 -3.47 -12.96
N LYS A 30 -6.52 -2.38 -12.44
CA LYS A 30 -7.16 -1.08 -12.35
C LYS A 30 -6.18 -0.01 -12.79
N ASN A 31 -6.56 0.71 -13.85
CA ASN A 31 -5.78 1.82 -14.36
C ASN A 31 -5.56 2.89 -13.28
N GLY A 32 -4.33 3.41 -13.20
CA GLY A 32 -4.01 4.53 -12.31
C GLY A 32 -3.82 4.17 -10.83
N LEU A 33 -3.99 2.91 -10.40
CA LEU A 33 -3.90 2.52 -8.98
C LEU A 33 -2.58 2.99 -8.32
N GLY A 34 -1.44 2.75 -8.96
CA GLY A 34 -0.15 3.20 -8.45
C GLY A 34 -0.03 4.73 -8.39
N CYS A 35 -0.60 5.44 -9.37
CA CYS A 35 -0.59 6.91 -9.39
C CYS A 35 -1.41 7.50 -8.24
N ASP A 36 -2.61 6.95 -8.03
CA ASP A 36 -3.51 7.36 -6.94
C ASP A 36 -2.89 7.08 -5.57
N LEU A 37 -2.32 5.89 -5.38
CA LEU A 37 -1.62 5.53 -4.14
C LEU A 37 -0.44 6.47 -3.88
N CYS A 38 0.42 6.70 -4.87
CA CYS A 38 1.55 7.60 -4.73
C CYS A 38 1.10 9.03 -4.40
N ARG A 39 0.05 9.53 -5.06
CA ARG A 39 -0.48 10.87 -4.82
C ARG A 39 -1.00 11.01 -3.39
N ILE A 40 -1.81 10.05 -2.93
CA ILE A 40 -2.33 10.04 -1.57
C ILE A 40 -1.19 10.02 -0.54
N ILE A 41 -0.21 9.12 -0.70
CA ILE A 41 0.94 9.04 0.22
C ILE A 41 1.65 10.39 0.34
N LEU A 42 1.91 11.05 -0.78
CA LEU A 42 2.57 12.36 -0.82
C LEU A 42 1.69 13.49 -0.27
N GLU A 43 0.37 13.47 -0.51
CA GLU A 43 -0.58 14.45 0.04
C GLU A 43 -0.63 14.41 1.58
N PHE A 44 -0.42 13.25 2.18
CA PHE A 44 -0.29 13.10 3.65
C PHE A 44 1.11 13.46 4.19
N GLY A 45 2.02 13.93 3.33
CA GLY A 45 3.39 14.30 3.73
C GLY A 45 4.28 13.10 4.07
N LEU A 46 3.88 11.89 3.66
CA LEU A 46 4.68 10.68 3.80
C LEU A 46 5.64 10.54 2.61
N PHE A 47 6.61 9.64 2.75
CA PHE A 47 7.62 9.38 1.74
C PHE A 47 7.59 7.93 1.28
N ILE A 48 7.70 7.73 -0.03
CA ILE A 48 7.82 6.41 -0.63
C ILE A 48 9.30 6.05 -0.67
N VAL A 49 9.68 5.06 0.12
CA VAL A 49 11.08 4.60 0.20
C VAL A 49 11.45 3.65 -0.94
N ARG A 50 10.46 2.90 -1.45
CA ARG A 50 10.55 1.90 -2.54
C ARG A 50 9.17 1.73 -3.18
N GLY A 51 9.12 1.53 -4.49
CA GLY A 51 7.90 1.31 -5.27
C GLY A 51 8.10 0.21 -6.30
#